data_AF-A0A947J0S5-F1
#
_entry.id   AF-A0A947J0S5-F1
#
_cell.length_a   1.000
_cell.length_b   1.000
_cell.length_c   1.000
_cell.angle_alpha   90.00
_cell.angle_beta   90.00
_cell.angle_gamma   90.00
#
_symmetry.space_group_name_H-M   'P 1'
#
loop_
_entity.id
_entity.type
_entity.pdbx_description
1 polymer ?
#
loop_
_entity_poly.entity_id
_entity_poly.type
_entity_poly.pdbx_seq_one_letter_code
_entity_poly.pdbx_strand_id
1 'polypeptide(L)'
;DHPLSVVPFLDNKPRGVFATRAPNRPNSIGLSIVKLIKIEKNILYIENIDAVDGTPLLDIKPYVKEFKDLKEVNIGWLTGKDNKFKNFKADKRFK
;
A
#
# COMPACT_ATOMS: atom_id res chain seq x y z
N ASP A 1 -6.06 10.17 -18.56
CA ASP A 1 -4.87 9.32 -18.75
C ASP A 1 -4.14 9.07 -17.44
N HIS A 2 -3.78 7.81 -17.18
CA HIS A 2 -2.95 7.44 -16.04
C HIS A 2 -1.47 7.47 -16.47
N PRO A 3 -0.63 8.38 -15.94
CA PRO A 3 0.77 8.43 -16.31
C PRO A 3 1.45 7.12 -15.91
N LEU A 4 2.25 6.53 -16.80
CA LEU A 4 2.96 5.27 -16.53
C LEU A 4 4.27 5.48 -15.76
N SER A 5 4.59 6.72 -15.40
CA SER A 5 5.77 7.11 -14.63
C SER A 5 5.38 8.03 -13.47
N VAL A 6 6.00 7.83 -12.31
CA VAL A 6 5.77 8.61 -11.08
C VAL A 6 7.09 8.83 -10.35
N VAL A 7 7.24 9.97 -9.67
CA VAL A 7 8.31 10.16 -8.68
C VAL A 7 7.74 9.73 -7.32
N PRO A 8 8.09 8.55 -6.79
CA PRO A 8 7.50 8.05 -5.55
C PRO A 8 8.08 8.80 -4.35
N PHE A 9 7.32 8.85 -3.25
CA PHE A 9 7.70 9.56 -2.01
C PHE A 9 9.13 9.30 -1.51
N LEU A 10 9.60 8.05 -1.65
CA LEU A 10 10.88 7.59 -1.13
C LEU A 10 12.02 7.76 -2.15
N ASP A 11 11.78 8.40 -3.28
CA ASP A 11 12.77 8.60 -4.32
C ASP A 11 12.64 9.97 -4.97
N ASN A 12 13.72 10.44 -5.59
CA ASN A 12 13.71 11.64 -6.43
C ASN A 12 13.79 11.30 -7.92
N LYS A 13 13.95 10.01 -8.27
CA LYS A 13 13.98 9.52 -9.64
C LYS A 13 12.61 9.00 -10.07
N PRO A 14 12.18 9.26 -11.32
CA PRO A 14 10.98 8.64 -11.87
C PRO A 14 11.08 7.11 -11.86
N ARG A 15 9.97 6.45 -11.55
CA ARG A 15 9.79 4.99 -11.57
C ARG A 15 8.55 4.66 -12.38
N GLY A 16 8.57 3.54 -13.09
CA GLY A 16 7.35 3.01 -13.71
C GLY A 16 6.30 2.70 -12.65
N VAL A 17 5.03 3.02 -12.90
CA VAL A 17 3.96 2.90 -11.89
C VAL A 17 3.86 1.49 -11.30
N PHE A 18 4.05 0.44 -12.11
CA PHE A 18 4.02 -0.96 -11.68
C PHE A 18 5.19 -1.37 -10.78
N ALA A 19 6.29 -0.61 -10.77
CA ALA A 19 7.40 -0.78 -9.83
C ALA A 19 7.16 0.00 -8.51
N THR A 20 5.96 0.54 -8.31
CA THR A 20 5.59 1.36 -7.14
C THR A 20 4.20 0.99 -6.59
N ARG A 21 3.86 1.61 -5.45
CA ARG A 21 2.52 1.57 -4.86
C ARG A 21 1.74 2.88 -5.05
N ALA A 22 2.05 3.66 -6.09
CA ALA A 22 1.34 4.92 -6.35
C ALA A 22 -0.16 4.67 -6.62
N PRO A 23 -1.07 5.51 -6.08
CA PRO A 23 -2.52 5.34 -6.22
C PRO A 23 -3.03 5.66 -7.63
N ASN A 24 -2.37 6.58 -8.35
CA ASN A 24 -2.71 6.90 -9.74
C ASN A 24 -2.13 5.83 -10.69
N ARG A 25 -2.98 4.91 -11.12
CA ARG A 25 -2.63 3.75 -11.97
C ARG A 25 -3.82 3.35 -12.85
N PRO A 26 -3.62 2.64 -13.97
CA PRO A 26 -4.69 2.25 -14.89
C PRO A 26 -5.89 1.57 -14.21
N ASN A 27 -5.62 0.70 -13.23
CA ASN A 27 -6.62 0.10 -12.36
C ASN A 27 -6.34 0.52 -10.91
N SER A 28 -7.08 1.52 -10.41
CA SER A 28 -6.86 2.16 -9.10
C SER A 28 -7.30 1.30 -7.92
N ILE A 29 -6.71 0.10 -7.82
CA ILE A 29 -6.99 -0.89 -6.77
C ILE A 29 -5.90 -0.78 -5.69
N GLY A 30 -6.32 -0.39 -4.48
CA GLY A 30 -5.51 -0.43 -3.27
C GLY A 30 -5.50 -1.84 -2.66
N LEU A 31 -4.40 -2.19 -1.99
CA LEU A 31 -4.27 -3.47 -1.27
C LEU A 31 -3.66 -3.23 0.11
N SER A 32 -4.43 -3.55 1.13
CA SER A 32 -4.05 -3.38 2.53
C SER A 32 -4.14 -4.71 3.26
N ILE A 33 -3.11 -5.05 4.06
CA ILE A 33 -3.20 -6.13 5.04
C ILE A 33 -3.59 -5.46 6.35
N VAL A 34 -4.80 -5.78 6.83
CA VAL A 34 -5.38 -5.14 8.01
C VAL A 34 -5.47 -6.11 9.18
N LYS A 35 -5.50 -5.58 10.40
CA LYS A 35 -5.77 -6.38 11.60
C LYS A 35 -7.26 -6.31 11.90
N LEU A 36 -7.92 -7.47 11.92
CA LEU A 36 -9.32 -7.57 12.36
C LEU A 36 -9.40 -7.46 13.88
N ILE A 37 -10.23 -6.55 14.38
CA ILE A 37 -10.44 -6.30 15.81
C ILE A 37 -11.71 -6.98 16.30
N LYS A 38 -12.83 -6.78 15.59
CA LYS A 38 -14.11 -7.46 15.87
C LYS A 38 -15.00 -7.47 14.65
N ILE A 39 -15.99 -8.37 14.67
CA ILE A 39 -17.05 -8.49 13.68
C ILE A 39 -18.37 -8.19 14.40
N GLU A 40 -19.16 -7.27 13.87
CA GLU A 40 -20.53 -7.01 14.34
C GLU A 40 -21.49 -7.02 13.16
N LYS A 41 -22.27 -8.09 13.02
CA LYS A 41 -23.15 -8.31 11.85
C LYS A 41 -22.34 -8.20 10.54
N ASN A 42 -22.61 -7.18 9.73
CA ASN A 42 -21.96 -6.90 8.46
C ASN A 42 -20.85 -5.83 8.57
N ILE A 43 -20.41 -5.48 9.78
CA ILE A 43 -19.38 -4.47 10.03
C ILE A 43 -18.11 -5.15 10.53
N LEU A 44 -16.99 -4.84 9.88
CA LEU A 44 -15.64 -5.24 10.30
C LEU A 44 -14.92 -4.04 10.90
N TYR A 45 -14.50 -4.16 12.15
CA TYR A 45 -13.65 -3.16 12.80
C TYR A 45 -12.21 -3.58 12.60
N ILE A 46 -11.41 -2.71 12.00
CA ILE A 46 -10.05 -3.01 11.56
C ILE A 46 -9.05 -1.92 11.94
N GLU A 47 -7.78 -2.31 12.05
CA GLU A 47 -6.63 -1.40 12.20
C GLU A 47 -5.68 -1.53 10.99
N ASN A 48 -4.84 -0.51 10.78
CA ASN A 48 -3.79 -0.45 9.75
C ASN A 48 -4.28 -0.37 8.29
N ILE A 49 -5.38 0.34 8.04
CA ILE A 49 -5.85 0.64 6.68
C ILE A 49 -5.22 1.94 6.13
N ASP A 50 -4.90 1.95 4.84
CA ASP A 50 -4.33 3.10 4.11
C ASP A 50 -5.31 3.72 3.09
N ALA A 51 -6.62 3.64 3.38
CA ALA A 51 -7.69 4.18 2.57
C ALA A 51 -8.35 5.40 3.23
N VAL A 52 -8.80 6.36 2.42
CA VAL A 52 -9.58 7.50 2.91
C VAL A 52 -11.03 7.11 3.18
N ASP A 53 -11.71 7.84 4.05
CA ASP A 53 -13.12 7.61 4.34
C ASP A 53 -13.98 7.65 3.06
N GLY A 54 -14.99 6.77 2.99
CA GLY A 54 -15.85 6.60 1.81
C GLY A 54 -15.20 5.86 0.62
N THR A 55 -13.96 5.38 0.72
CA THR A 55 -13.34 4.56 -0.34
C THR A 55 -14.14 3.26 -0.58
N PRO A 56 -14.57 2.96 -1.82
CA PRO A 56 -15.30 1.73 -2.12
C PRO A 56 -14.48 0.46 -1.85
N LEU A 57 -15.10 -0.53 -1.21
CA LEU A 57 -14.51 -1.84 -0.98
C LEU A 57 -14.81 -2.79 -2.15
N LEU A 58 -13.77 -3.40 -2.71
CA LEU A 58 -13.91 -4.34 -3.82
C LEU A 58 -13.98 -5.80 -3.38
N ASP A 59 -13.19 -6.18 -2.38
CA ASP A 59 -12.97 -7.59 -2.01
C ASP A 59 -12.38 -7.72 -0.59
N ILE A 60 -12.60 -8.88 0.05
CA ILE A 60 -12.00 -9.26 1.33
C ILE A 60 -11.50 -10.70 1.22
N LYS A 61 -10.24 -10.94 1.61
CA LYS A 61 -9.65 -12.29 1.66
C LYS A 61 -8.96 -12.53 3.00
N PRO A 62 -9.01 -13.77 3.54
CA PRO A 62 -8.26 -14.12 4.74
C PRO A 62 -6.75 -14.03 4.47
N TYR A 63 -5.99 -13.54 5.46
CA TYR A 63 -4.53 -13.52 5.40
C TYR A 63 -3.98 -14.91 5.78
N VAL A 64 -3.21 -15.52 4.88
CA VAL A 64 -2.56 -16.82 5.07
C VAL A 64 -1.10 -16.59 5.44
N LYS A 65 -0.69 -16.99 6.65
CA LYS A 65 0.64 -16.67 7.21
C LYS A 65 1.76 -17.40 6.47
N GLU A 66 1.46 -18.56 5.94
CA GLU A 66 2.36 -19.46 5.24
C GLU A 66 2.94 -18.83 3.95
N PHE A 67 2.29 -17.80 3.41
CA PHE A 67 2.81 -17.05 2.27
C PHE A 67 3.87 -15.99 2.63
N LYS A 68 4.15 -15.77 3.92
CA LYS A 68 5.06 -14.71 4.38
C LYS A 68 6.54 -15.08 4.25
N ASP A 69 6.88 -16.37 4.26
CA ASP A 69 8.27 -16.84 4.30
C ASP A 69 8.94 -16.86 2.92
N LEU A 70 8.91 -15.71 2.23
CA LEU A 70 9.79 -15.46 1.11
C LEU A 70 11.18 -15.13 1.67
N LYS A 71 12.01 -16.15 1.83
CA LYS A 71 13.34 -16.03 2.46
C LYS A 71 14.30 -15.10 1.71
N GLU A 72 14.00 -14.75 0.45
CA GLU A 72 14.81 -13.85 -0.37
C GLU A 72 13.92 -12.96 -1.26
N VAL A 73 13.42 -11.85 -0.71
CA VAL A 73 12.68 -10.85 -1.50
C VAL A 73 13.65 -9.78 -2.01
N ASN A 74 13.79 -9.67 -3.33
CA ASN A 74 14.45 -8.52 -3.94
C ASN A 74 13.50 -7.30 -3.90
N ILE A 75 13.87 -6.29 -3.11
CA ILE A 75 13.09 -5.05 -2.96
C ILE A 75 13.51 -3.95 -3.96
N GLY A 76 14.45 -4.25 -4.85
CA GLY A 76 14.86 -3.39 -5.97
C GLY A 76 15.35 -2.02 -5.52
N TRP A 77 14.71 -0.96 -6.02
CA TRP A 77 15.11 0.42 -5.75
C TRP A 77 14.82 0.89 -4.31
N LEU A 78 14.13 0.08 -3.50
CA LEU A 78 13.89 0.34 -2.08
C LEU A 78 15.07 -0.04 -1.18
N THR A 79 16.07 -0.77 -1.69
CA THR A 79 17.27 -1.14 -0.95
C THR A 79 17.96 0.10 -0.37
N GLY A 80 18.21 0.10 0.94
CA GLY A 80 18.85 1.22 1.67
C GLY A 80 17.91 2.40 1.97
N LYS A 81 16.61 2.29 1.71
CA LYS A 81 15.59 3.33 1.99
C LYS A 81 14.68 2.98 3.17
N ASP A 82 14.87 1.80 3.74
CA ASP A 82 14.14 1.13 4.81
C ASP A 82 14.22 1.85 6.18
N ASN A 83 15.35 2.48 6.51
CA ASN A 83 15.45 3.24 7.75
C ASN A 83 14.69 4.59 7.74
N LYS A 84 14.15 5.03 6.60
CA LYS A 84 13.35 6.27 6.50
C LYS A 84 11.89 6.09 6.92
N PHE A 85 11.40 4.86 7.04
CA PHE A 85 9.99 4.58 7.36
C PHE A 85 9.57 5.02 8.77
N LYS A 86 10.49 5.04 9.74
CA LYS A 86 10.15 5.33 11.14
C LYS A 86 9.85 6.81 11.42
N ASN A 87 10.34 7.73 10.57
CA ASN A 87 10.36 9.17 10.89
C ASN A 87 9.64 10.07 9.86
N PHE A 88 9.07 9.53 8.79
CA PHE A 88 8.41 10.33 7.74
C PHE A 88 6.89 10.18 7.79
N LYS A 89 6.20 11.31 7.98
CA LYS A 89 4.75 11.40 7.70
C LYS A 89 4.55 11.55 6.19
N ALA A 90 3.48 10.93 5.68
CA ALA A 90 3.02 11.18 4.33
C ALA A 90 2.80 12.70 4.13
N ASP A 91 3.18 13.19 2.96
CA ASP A 91 2.92 14.57 2.54
C ASP A 91 1.45 14.79 2.18
N LYS A 92 1.11 15.97 1.64
CA LYS A 92 -0.27 16.35 1.30
C LYS A 92 -0.82 15.66 0.03
N ARG A 93 -0.21 14.56 -0.44
CA ARG A 93 -0.62 13.85 -1.67
C ARG A 93 -1.97 13.13 -1.56
N PHE A 94 -2.55 13.08 -0.36
CA PHE A 94 -3.85 12.46 -0.08
C PHE A 94 -4.88 13.47 0.47
N LYS A 95 -4.62 14.78 0.33
CA LYS A 95 -5.59 15.83 0.63
C LYS A 95 -6.34 16.24 -0.63
#